data_AF-A0A183FW07-F1
#
_entry.id   AF-A0A183FW07-F1
#
_cell.length_a   1.000
_cell.length_b   1.000
_cell.length_c   1.000
_cell.angle_alpha   90.00
_cell.angle_beta   90.00
_cell.angle_gamma   90.00
#
_symmetry.space_group_name_H-M   'P 1'
#
loop_
_entity.id
_entity.type
_entity.pdbx_description
1 polymer ?
#
loop_
_entity_poly.entity_id
_entity_poly.type
_entity_poly.pdbx_seq_one_letter_code
_entity_poly.pdbx_strand_id
1 'polypeptide(L)'
;MLRRLAAPITTVDETWKRATDAIRQAARLELGTTKPGRGKVDKQTWLWTDDVKTRVREEKSRYHIILGDNTADNWQKYKKAKKAAKKAVAVAKATQYSMSTKSSSRARLETEQCQTIAPRLCLSLEFGFVFTCKHDVVSIQQRPRCRHLEIS
;
A
#
# COMPACT_ATOMS: atom_id res chain seq x y z
N MET A 1 14.00 36.23 51.08
CA MET A 1 15.25 35.54 50.66
C MET A 1 14.89 34.41 49.71
N LEU A 2 15.14 34.54 48.41
CA LEU A 2 14.93 33.45 47.45
C LEU A 2 16.10 32.48 47.55
N ARG A 3 15.86 31.32 48.18
CA ARG A 3 16.80 30.22 48.27
C ARG A 3 17.00 29.65 46.87
N ARG A 4 18.11 29.97 46.20
CA ARG A 4 18.51 29.25 44.99
C ARG A 4 18.83 27.82 45.40
N LEU A 5 17.93 26.90 45.09
CA LEU A 5 18.23 25.47 45.14
C LEU A 5 19.25 25.22 44.03
N ALA A 6 20.49 24.93 44.41
CA ALA A 6 21.50 24.50 43.46
C ALA A 6 20.97 23.23 42.77
N ALA A 7 20.88 23.25 41.44
CA ALA A 7 20.49 22.09 40.69
C ALA A 7 21.48 20.95 41.01
N PRO A 8 21.02 19.72 41.26
CA PRO A 8 21.91 18.60 41.49
C PRO A 8 22.86 18.48 40.28
N ILE A 9 24.16 18.39 40.55
CA ILE A 9 25.18 18.13 39.53
C ILE A 9 24.91 16.71 39.02
N THR A 10 24.11 16.59 37.96
CA THR A 10 23.87 15.34 37.26
C THR A 10 25.00 15.09 36.29
N THR A 11 25.34 13.82 36.10
CA THR A 11 26.37 13.46 35.12
C THR A 11 25.91 13.88 33.71
N VAL A 12 26.87 14.02 32.79
CA VAL A 12 26.57 14.39 31.41
C VAL A 12 25.54 13.43 30.80
N ASP A 13 25.67 12.13 31.05
CA ASP A 13 24.75 11.10 30.56
C ASP A 13 23.33 11.25 31.12
N GLU A 14 23.19 11.54 32.42
CA GLU A 14 21.89 11.77 33.04
C GLU A 14 21.20 13.01 32.46
N THR A 15 21.97 14.05 32.18
CA THR A 15 21.48 15.30 31.60
C THR A 15 20.97 15.06 30.17
N TRP A 16 21.72 14.33 29.35
CA TRP A 16 21.30 13.96 28.00
C TRP A 16 20.10 13.03 27.98
N LYS A 17 20.03 12.07 28.91
CA LYS A 17 18.87 11.18 29.05
C LYS A 17 17.61 11.98 29.38
N ARG A 18 17.68 12.90 30.33
CA ARG A 18 16.56 13.79 30.71
C ARG A 18 16.12 14.68 29.55
N ALA A 19 17.06 15.28 28.81
CA ALA A 19 16.74 16.09 27.64
C ALA A 19 16.02 15.26 26.56
N THR A 20 16.52 14.05 26.29
CA THR A 20 15.92 13.14 25.29
C THR A 20 14.51 12.72 25.70
N ASP A 21 14.31 12.40 26.98
CA ASP A 21 12.98 12.01 27.49
C ASP A 21 12.01 13.18 27.48
N ALA A 22 12.45 14.40 27.82
CA ALA A 22 11.63 15.61 27.72
C ALA A 22 11.17 15.86 26.27
N ILE A 23 12.08 15.73 25.29
CA ILE A 23 11.75 15.87 23.86
C ILE A 23 10.73 14.80 23.42
N ARG A 24 10.92 13.54 23.83
CA ARG A 24 9.98 12.46 23.51
C ARG A 24 8.60 12.71 24.11
N GLN A 25 8.53 13.21 25.35
CA GLN A 25 7.25 13.51 26.00
C GLN A 25 6.56 14.70 25.33
N ALA A 26 7.28 15.78 25.05
CA ALA A 26 6.74 16.91 24.30
C ALA A 26 6.20 16.46 22.92
N ALA A 27 6.96 15.66 22.19
CA ALA A 27 6.51 15.12 20.90
C ALA A 27 5.24 14.25 21.03
N ARG A 28 5.11 13.45 22.09
CA ARG A 28 3.90 12.64 22.33
C ARG A 28 2.69 13.49 22.69
N LEU A 29 2.88 14.58 23.42
CA LEU A 29 1.81 15.50 23.79
C LEU A 29 1.32 16.31 22.58
N GLU A 30 2.25 16.87 21.81
CA GLU A 30 1.93 17.73 20.67
C GLU A 30 1.47 16.93 19.43
N LEU A 31 2.12 15.80 19.14
CA LEU A 31 1.88 15.01 17.91
C LEU A 31 1.06 13.74 18.15
N GLY A 32 0.79 13.40 19.41
CA GLY A 32 0.12 12.16 19.80
C GLY A 32 1.02 10.92 19.69
N THR A 33 0.54 9.79 20.21
CA THR A 33 1.19 8.48 20.03
C THR A 33 0.63 7.77 18.80
N THR A 34 1.49 7.38 17.86
CA THR A 34 1.08 6.55 16.72
C THR A 34 0.62 5.18 17.19
N LYS A 35 -0.51 4.68 16.69
CA LYS A 35 -1.01 3.34 17.03
C LYS A 35 0.06 2.28 16.72
N PRO A 36 0.52 1.50 17.72
CA PRO A 36 1.41 0.37 17.46
C PRO A 36 0.69 -0.60 16.53
N GLY A 37 1.36 -1.04 15.46
CA GLY A 37 0.77 -1.91 14.43
C GLY A 37 0.31 -1.20 13.15
N ARG A 38 0.36 0.14 13.07
CA ARG A 38 0.36 0.80 11.75
C ARG A 38 1.73 0.57 11.15
N GLY A 39 1.84 -0.48 10.33
CA GLY A 39 3.08 -0.83 9.63
C GLY A 39 3.71 0.42 9.04
N LYS A 40 5.03 0.52 9.13
CA LYS A 40 5.80 1.53 8.42
C LYS A 40 5.23 1.52 7.00
N VAL A 41 4.61 2.62 6.56
CA VAL A 41 4.32 2.77 5.14
C VAL A 41 5.70 2.74 4.55
N ASP A 42 6.10 1.58 4.02
CA ASP A 42 7.34 1.47 3.27
C ASP A 42 7.31 2.67 2.37
N LYS A 43 8.29 3.57 2.52
CA LYS A 43 8.43 4.76 1.71
C LYS A 43 8.43 4.22 0.30
N GLN A 44 7.25 4.22 -0.32
CA GLN A 44 6.98 3.34 -1.45
C GLN A 44 8.08 3.62 -2.44
N THR A 45 8.81 2.58 -2.84
CA THR A 45 9.77 2.66 -3.93
C THR A 45 9.04 3.39 -5.04
N TRP A 46 9.51 4.60 -5.35
CA TRP A 46 8.78 5.51 -6.21
C TRP A 46 8.35 4.75 -7.47
N LEU A 47 7.13 5.00 -7.97
CA LEU A 47 6.50 4.37 -9.14
C LEU A 47 7.26 4.53 -10.47
N TRP A 48 8.54 4.89 -10.44
CA TRP A 48 9.46 4.97 -11.57
C TRP A 48 9.91 3.57 -12.01
N THR A 49 8.99 2.80 -12.58
CA THR A 49 9.38 1.62 -13.37
C THR A 49 10.17 2.07 -14.60
N ASP A 50 10.96 1.19 -15.20
CA ASP A 50 11.75 1.55 -16.39
C ASP A 50 10.87 1.94 -17.58
N ASP A 51 9.67 1.36 -17.69
CA ASP A 51 8.66 1.80 -18.66
C ASP A 51 8.23 3.25 -18.40
N VAL A 52 7.90 3.62 -17.16
CA VAL A 52 7.53 5.01 -16.81
C VAL A 52 8.69 5.97 -17.09
N LYS A 53 9.92 5.61 -16.73
CA LYS A 53 11.11 6.43 -17.03
C LYS A 53 11.29 6.62 -18.54
N THR A 54 11.18 5.55 -19.31
CA THR A 54 11.37 5.56 -20.77
C THR A 54 10.31 6.44 -21.43
N ARG A 55 9.03 6.28 -21.06
CA ARG A 55 7.94 7.08 -21.63
C ARG A 55 8.02 8.55 -21.27
N VAL A 56 8.44 8.89 -20.05
CA VAL A 56 8.63 10.30 -19.65
C VAL A 56 9.83 10.93 -20.36
N ARG A 57 10.92 10.18 -20.59
CA ARG A 57 12.06 10.66 -21.39
C ARG A 57 11.64 10.94 -22.83
N GLU A 58 10.84 10.06 -23.42
CA GLU A 58 10.28 10.24 -24.76
C GLU A 58 9.33 11.46 -24.82
N GLU A 59 8.46 11.65 -23.83
CA GLU A 59 7.63 12.86 -23.74
C GLU A 59 8.50 14.13 -23.70
N LYS A 60 9.55 14.14 -22.87
CA LYS A 60 10.47 15.29 -22.77
C LYS A 60 11.22 15.54 -24.07
N SER A 61 11.72 14.51 -24.74
CA SER A 61 12.44 14.70 -26.00
C SER A 61 11.54 15.29 -27.09
N ARG A 62 10.27 14.88 -27.17
CA ARG A 62 9.30 15.50 -28.08
C ARG A 62 8.99 16.95 -27.73
N TYR A 63 8.91 17.28 -26.44
CA TYR A 63 8.73 18.67 -26.00
C TYR A 63 9.90 19.56 -26.43
N HIS A 64 11.14 19.06 -26.32
CA HIS A 64 12.31 19.79 -26.80
C HIS A 64 12.31 20.03 -28.32
N ILE A 65 11.81 19.08 -29.11
CA ILE A 65 11.64 19.28 -30.56
C ILE A 65 10.64 20.42 -30.84
N ILE A 66 9.54 20.49 -30.10
CA ILE A 66 8.53 21.56 -30.26
C ILE A 66 9.09 22.95 -29.93
N LEU A 67 10.05 23.04 -29.00
CA LEU A 67 10.69 24.32 -28.67
C LEU A 67 11.50 24.90 -29.84
N GLY A 68 12.03 24.05 -30.73
CA GLY A 68 12.77 24.47 -31.92
C GLY A 68 11.93 24.51 -33.20
N ASP A 69 11.04 23.55 -33.39
CA ASP A 69 10.19 23.41 -34.56
C ASP A 69 8.73 23.17 -34.14
N ASN A 70 7.94 24.24 -34.14
CA ASN A 70 6.54 24.24 -33.70
C ASN A 70 5.57 23.83 -34.82
N THR A 71 5.86 22.73 -35.50
CA THR A 71 4.99 22.15 -36.54
C THR A 71 3.85 21.34 -35.93
N ALA A 72 2.69 21.31 -36.60
CA ALA A 72 1.50 20.57 -36.16
C ALA A 72 1.76 19.06 -35.94
N ASP A 73 2.58 18.44 -36.79
CA ASP A 73 3.01 17.04 -36.64
C ASP A 73 3.82 16.81 -35.35
N ASN A 74 4.75 17.71 -35.02
CA ASN A 74 5.52 17.64 -33.77
C ASN A 74 4.61 17.74 -32.55
N TRP A 75 3.59 18.59 -32.62
CA TRP A 75 2.57 18.69 -31.57
C TRP A 75 1.75 17.42 -31.41
N GLN A 76 1.37 16.78 -32.52
CA GLN A 76 0.65 15.50 -32.49
C GLN A 76 1.52 14.37 -31.90
N LYS A 77 2.80 14.32 -32.28
CA LYS A 77 3.79 13.36 -31.73
C LYS A 77 3.97 13.52 -30.22
N TYR A 78 4.10 14.76 -29.73
CA TYR A 78 4.16 15.03 -28.29
C TYR A 78 2.90 14.62 -27.54
N LYS A 79 1.70 14.95 -28.06
CA LYS A 79 0.43 14.53 -27.44
C LYS A 79 0.34 13.01 -27.30
N LYS A 80 0.78 12.27 -28.32
CA LYS A 80 0.86 10.79 -28.27
C LYS A 80 1.82 10.31 -27.17
N ALA A 81 3.04 10.85 -27.13
CA ALA A 81 4.05 10.50 -26.12
C ALA A 81 3.58 10.83 -24.69
N LYS A 82 3.01 12.01 -24.47
CA LYS A 82 2.43 12.43 -23.19
C LYS A 82 1.30 11.53 -22.72
N LYS A 83 0.41 11.12 -23.63
CA LYS A 83 -0.67 10.17 -23.31
C LYS A 83 -0.09 8.80 -22.93
N ALA A 84 0.95 8.34 -23.62
CA ALA A 84 1.63 7.08 -23.30
C ALA A 84 2.30 7.14 -21.92
N ALA A 85 3.02 8.23 -21.59
CA ALA A 85 3.62 8.43 -20.27
C ALA A 85 2.58 8.44 -19.15
N LYS A 86 1.46 9.18 -19.33
CA LYS A 86 0.36 9.18 -18.36
C LYS A 86 -0.25 7.78 -18.18
N LYS A 87 -0.42 7.02 -19.26
CA LYS A 87 -0.93 5.64 -19.21
C LYS A 87 0.04 4.74 -18.45
N ALA A 88 1.34 4.82 -18.71
CA ALA A 88 2.36 4.04 -18.00
C ALA A 88 2.32 4.33 -16.48
N VAL A 89 2.22 5.60 -16.09
CA VAL A 89 2.09 5.99 -14.68
C VAL A 89 0.81 5.42 -14.06
N ALA A 90 -0.32 5.48 -14.76
CA ALA A 90 -1.58 4.91 -14.27
C ALA A 90 -1.49 3.39 -14.11
N VAL A 91 -0.87 2.68 -15.05
CA VAL A 91 -0.64 1.23 -14.97
C VAL A 91 0.28 0.90 -13.78
N ALA A 92 1.42 1.59 -13.63
CA ALA A 92 2.32 1.38 -12.50
C ALA A 92 1.61 1.59 -11.15
N LYS A 93 0.78 2.64 -11.05
CA LYS A 93 -0.04 2.92 -9.86
C LYS A 93 -1.03 1.81 -9.58
N ALA A 94 -1.75 1.35 -10.60
CA ALA A 94 -2.72 0.27 -10.46
C ALA A 94 -2.05 -1.04 -10.03
N THR A 95 -0.91 -1.39 -10.64
CA THR A 95 -0.13 -2.56 -10.26
C THR A 95 0.30 -2.49 -8.80
N GLN A 96 0.87 -1.36 -8.36
CA GLN A 96 1.32 -1.20 -6.98
C GLN A 96 0.17 -1.31 -5.96
N TYR A 97 -0.99 -0.70 -6.24
CA TYR A 97 -2.18 -0.87 -5.40
C TYR A 97 -2.61 -2.33 -5.33
N SER A 98 -2.69 -3.02 -6.47
CA SER A 98 -3.10 -4.42 -6.53
C SER A 98 -2.13 -5.38 -5.81
N MET A 99 -0.84 -5.05 -5.74
CA MET A 99 0.15 -5.84 -5.01
C MET A 99 0.05 -5.62 -3.50
N SER A 100 -0.20 -4.38 -3.06
CA SER A 100 -0.38 -4.04 -1.64
C SER A 100 -1.66 -4.65 -1.03
N THR A 101 -2.73 -4.79 -1.81
CA THR A 101 -3.96 -5.45 -1.34
C THR A 101 -3.80 -6.97 -1.28
N LYS A 102 -3.02 -7.58 -2.19
CA LYS A 102 -2.72 -9.01 -2.19
C LYS A 102 -1.78 -9.43 -1.05
N SER A 103 -0.80 -8.61 -0.68
CA SER A 103 0.04 -8.89 0.50
C SER A 103 -0.77 -8.83 1.80
N SER A 104 -1.78 -7.97 1.86
CA SER A 104 -2.70 -7.89 3.01
C SER A 104 -3.71 -9.05 3.06
N SER A 105 -4.13 -9.62 1.93
CA SER A 105 -5.03 -10.78 1.92
C SER A 105 -4.30 -12.12 2.07
N ARG A 106 -3.05 -12.24 1.60
CA ARG A 106 -2.20 -13.42 1.84
C ARG A 106 -1.86 -13.60 3.33
N ALA A 107 -1.61 -12.50 4.04
CA ALA A 107 -1.43 -12.52 5.49
C ALA A 107 -2.69 -12.97 6.25
N ARG A 108 -3.90 -12.78 5.69
CA ARG A 108 -5.16 -13.22 6.28
C ARG A 108 -5.42 -14.72 6.06
N LEU A 109 -5.03 -15.23 4.88
CA LEU A 109 -5.14 -16.66 4.57
C LEU A 109 -4.13 -17.51 5.36
N GLU A 110 -2.96 -16.98 5.69
CA GLU A 110 -1.98 -17.66 6.56
C GLU A 110 -2.46 -17.73 8.03
N THR A 111 -3.21 -16.73 8.52
CA THR A 111 -3.86 -16.80 9.84
C THR A 111 -5.06 -17.76 9.90
N GLU A 112 -5.74 -17.98 8.77
CA GLU A 112 -6.85 -18.96 8.67
C GLU A 112 -6.34 -20.39 8.42
N GLN A 113 -5.19 -20.56 7.77
CA GLN A 113 -4.57 -21.89 7.58
C GLN A 113 -4.01 -22.48 8.89
N CYS A 114 -3.57 -21.68 9.86
CA CYS A 114 -3.12 -22.18 11.16
C CYS A 114 -4.28 -22.58 12.12
N GLN A 115 -5.54 -22.29 11.78
CA GLN A 115 -6.68 -22.74 12.58
C GLN A 115 -7.28 -24.07 12.09
N THR A 116 -6.90 -24.55 10.90
CA THR A 116 -7.49 -25.74 10.27
C THR A 116 -6.58 -26.98 10.30
N ILE A 117 -5.68 -27.09 11.29
CA ILE A 117 -4.95 -28.34 11.57
C ILE A 117 -5.16 -28.75 13.02
N ALA A 118 -6.33 -29.35 13.28
CA ALA A 118 -6.51 -30.40 14.27
C ALA A 118 -7.66 -31.31 13.82
N PRO A 119 -7.39 -32.50 13.26
CA PRO A 119 -8.40 -33.52 13.09
C PRO A 119 -8.45 -34.36 14.37
N ARG A 120 -9.54 -34.23 15.12
CA ARG A 120 -10.24 -35.26 15.92
C ARG A 120 -10.88 -34.62 17.14
N LEU A 121 -12.20 -34.45 17.08
CA LEU A 121 -13.14 -35.17 17.94
C LEU A 121 -14.56 -34.85 17.46
N CYS A 122 -15.20 -35.83 16.82
CA CYS A 122 -16.65 -35.87 16.69
C CYS A 122 -17.23 -36.08 18.09
N LEU A 123 -18.04 -35.14 18.56
CA LEU A 123 -19.17 -35.45 19.42
C LEU A 123 -20.41 -34.94 18.69
N SER A 124 -21.17 -35.89 18.18
CA SER A 124 -22.47 -35.70 17.55
C SER A 124 -23.45 -35.15 18.59
N LEU A 125 -24.24 -34.13 18.22
CA LEU A 125 -25.69 -34.11 18.48
C LEU A 125 -26.37 -33.11 17.52
N GLU A 126 -27.19 -33.69 16.66
CA GLU A 126 -28.32 -33.17 15.86
C GLU A 126 -28.42 -31.66 15.54
N PHE A 127 -28.18 -31.31 14.28
CA PHE A 127 -29.18 -30.69 13.39
C PHE A 127 -28.70 -30.87 11.94
N GLY A 128 -29.51 -31.54 11.12
CA GLY A 128 -29.12 -32.06 9.82
C GLY A 128 -28.86 -30.98 8.77
N PHE A 129 -27.60 -30.88 8.32
CA PHE A 129 -27.30 -30.61 6.92
C PHE A 129 -25.83 -30.98 6.62
N VAL A 130 -25.61 -32.04 5.83
CA VAL A 130 -24.27 -32.43 5.36
C VAL A 130 -24.08 -31.87 3.95
N PHE A 131 -23.26 -30.84 3.79
CA PHE A 131 -22.68 -30.48 2.50
C PHE A 131 -21.38 -31.28 2.32
N THR A 132 -21.35 -32.22 1.38
CA THR A 132 -20.11 -32.84 0.93
C THR A 132 -19.49 -31.97 -0.17
N CYS A 133 -18.39 -31.28 0.12
CA CYS A 133 -17.58 -30.67 -0.94
C CYS A 133 -16.63 -31.74 -1.50
N LYS A 134 -16.98 -32.29 -2.67
CA LYS A 134 -16.01 -32.96 -3.53
C LYS A 134 -15.05 -31.90 -4.06
N HIS A 135 -13.78 -32.14 -3.82
CA HIS A 135 -12.67 -31.33 -4.26
C HIS A 135 -12.34 -31.74 -5.70
N ASP A 136 -12.78 -30.97 -6.69
CA ASP A 136 -12.24 -31.05 -8.05
C ASP A 136 -11.92 -29.65 -8.56
N VAL A 137 -10.62 -29.40 -8.65
CA VAL A 137 -10.01 -28.30 -9.40
C VAL A 137 -10.15 -28.63 -10.88
N VAL A 138 -10.76 -27.76 -11.69
CA VAL A 138 -10.35 -27.46 -13.07
C VAL A 138 -11.28 -26.42 -13.71
N SER A 139 -10.65 -25.47 -14.43
CA SER A 139 -11.21 -24.56 -15.44
C SER A 139 -11.86 -23.24 -15.00
N ILE A 140 -11.06 -22.19 -15.16
CA ILE A 140 -11.47 -20.81 -15.45
C ILE A 140 -12.32 -20.79 -16.72
N GLN A 141 -13.59 -20.32 -16.67
CA GLN A 141 -14.22 -19.63 -17.79
C GLN A 141 -15.49 -18.85 -17.34
N GLN A 142 -15.41 -17.52 -17.48
CA GLN A 142 -16.49 -16.50 -17.53
C GLN A 142 -17.23 -16.07 -16.26
N ARG A 143 -17.21 -14.76 -16.01
CA ARG A 143 -18.10 -14.06 -15.07
C ARG A 143 -19.56 -14.22 -15.51
N PRO A 144 -20.51 -14.51 -14.61
CA PRO A 144 -21.92 -14.32 -14.93
C PRO A 144 -22.21 -12.81 -15.07
N ARG A 145 -22.69 -12.40 -16.25
CA ARG A 145 -23.32 -11.08 -16.45
C ARG A 145 -24.68 -11.11 -15.77
N CYS A 146 -24.91 -10.20 -14.83
CA CYS A 146 -26.27 -9.91 -14.35
C CYS A 146 -27.09 -9.34 -15.52
N ARG A 147 -28.10 -10.08 -15.99
CA ARG A 147 -29.19 -9.50 -16.79
C ARG A 147 -30.32 -9.13 -15.83
N HIS A 148 -30.80 -7.89 -15.96
CA HIS A 148 -32.05 -7.44 -15.35
C HIS A 148 -33.18 -8.34 -15.84
N LEU A 149 -33.95 -8.90 -14.91
CA LEU A 149 -35.20 -9.59 -15.19
C LEU A 149 -36.31 -8.59 -14.86
N GLU A 150 -36.99 -8.06 -15.87
CA GLU A 150 -38.25 -7.36 -15.68
C GLU A 150 -39.32 -8.41 -15.36
N ILE A 151 -40.00 -8.24 -14.24
CA ILE A 151 -41.12 -9.06 -13.79
C ILE A 151 -42.38 -8.42 -14.37
N SER A 152 -43.13 -9.18 -15.17
CA SER A 152 -44.50 -8.82 -15.56
C SER A 152 -45.52 -9.40 -14.59
#